data_AF-R7ULX2-F1
#
_entry.id   AF-R7ULX2-F1
#
_cell.length_a   1.000
_cell.length_b   1.000
_cell.length_c   1.000
_cell.angle_alpha   90.00
_cell.angle_beta   90.00
_cell.angle_gamma   90.00
#
_symmetry.space_group_name_H-M   'P 1'
#
loop_
_entity.id
_entity.type
_entity.pdbx_description
1 polymer ?
#
loop_
_entity_poly.entity_id
_entity_poly.type
_entity_poly.pdbx_seq_one_letter_code
_entity_poly.pdbx_strand_id
1 'polypeptide(L)'
;MSVGCLSPNNNAVRKAGTECHCGNNCDYDRHGLTPDECNRMCSNYADETCGGHWRLQTYSVCPTGKYKGAGDPVINDKPNCENECHCTELPCLYIEGTCTDGCAIGWRGITCNERDCKVENGGCQHQCTEDERDEWCSCNDGFEIPDEYWRNCT
;
A
#
# COMPACT_ATOMS: atom_id res chain seq x y z
N MET A 1 -12.49 -25.49 -13.19
CA MET A 1 -11.89 -25.05 -11.90
C MET A 1 -10.54 -24.44 -12.22
N SER A 2 -10.30 -23.21 -11.78
CA SER A 2 -9.02 -22.51 -11.99
C SER A 2 -8.15 -22.70 -10.75
N VAL A 3 -6.89 -23.08 -10.95
CA VAL A 3 -5.90 -23.30 -9.87
C VAL A 3 -5.03 -22.04 -9.73
N GLY A 4 -4.87 -21.54 -8.51
CA GLY A 4 -4.03 -20.37 -8.17
C GLY A 4 -2.59 -20.76 -7.81
N CYS A 5 -1.68 -19.79 -7.88
CA CYS A 5 -0.28 -19.86 -7.40
C CYS A 5 -0.13 -18.80 -6.28
N LEU A 6 0.40 -19.19 -5.11
CA LEU A 6 0.35 -18.45 -3.82
C LEU A 6 0.96 -17.03 -3.78
N SER A 7 0.35 -16.17 -2.95
CA SER A 7 0.98 -15.05 -2.22
C SER A 7 0.09 -14.66 -1.00
N PRO A 8 0.66 -14.38 0.19
CA PRO A 8 -0.13 -14.07 1.39
C PRO A 8 -0.59 -12.59 1.43
N ASN A 9 -1.91 -12.38 1.49
CA ASN A 9 -2.67 -11.14 1.77
C ASN A 9 -2.65 -10.00 0.70
N ASN A 10 -3.84 -9.45 0.45
CA ASN A 10 -4.21 -8.47 -0.60
C ASN A 10 -3.73 -8.86 -1.99
N ASN A 11 -4.57 -9.59 -2.71
CA ASN A 11 -4.10 -10.36 -3.85
C ASN A 11 -4.60 -9.74 -5.16
N ALA A 12 -3.66 -9.45 -6.06
CA ALA A 12 -3.91 -9.27 -7.47
C ALA A 12 -3.69 -10.61 -8.18
N VAL A 13 -4.55 -10.93 -9.14
CA VAL A 13 -4.52 -12.19 -9.88
C VAL A 13 -4.42 -11.89 -11.36
N ARG A 14 -3.41 -12.45 -12.03
CA ARG A 14 -3.24 -12.31 -13.48
C ARG A 14 -3.55 -13.63 -14.19
N LYS A 15 -4.36 -13.54 -15.24
CA LYS A 15 -4.69 -14.67 -16.13
C LYS A 15 -4.17 -14.40 -17.53
N ALA A 16 -3.35 -15.32 -18.02
CA ALA A 16 -3.04 -15.45 -19.45
C ALA A 16 -2.57 -14.16 -20.14
N GLY A 17 -1.90 -13.26 -19.40
CA GLY A 17 -1.23 -12.07 -19.91
C GLY A 17 -2.11 -10.82 -20.14
N THR A 18 -3.44 -10.90 -20.02
CA THR A 18 -4.35 -9.78 -20.39
C THR A 18 -5.45 -9.47 -19.36
N GLU A 19 -5.78 -10.37 -18.44
CA GLU A 19 -6.81 -10.15 -17.43
C GLU A 19 -6.16 -10.01 -16.05
N CYS A 20 -6.53 -8.95 -15.32
CA CYS A 20 -6.10 -8.70 -13.93
C CYS A 20 -7.34 -8.57 -13.04
N HIS A 21 -7.36 -9.29 -11.92
CA HIS A 21 -8.44 -9.25 -10.94
C HIS A 21 -7.87 -8.94 -9.57
N CYS A 22 -8.42 -7.95 -8.86
CA CYS A 22 -7.99 -7.62 -7.50
C CYS A 22 -9.08 -8.03 -6.52
N GLY A 23 -8.69 -8.53 -5.35
CA GLY A 23 -9.65 -8.78 -4.28
C GLY A 23 -8.99 -9.20 -2.97
N ASN A 24 -9.73 -8.99 -1.89
CA ASN A 24 -9.29 -9.34 -0.53
C ASN A 24 -9.65 -10.80 -0.18
N ASN A 25 -10.00 -11.62 -1.17
CA ASN A 25 -10.42 -12.99 -0.93
C ASN A 25 -9.21 -13.86 -0.62
N CYS A 26 -9.18 -14.52 0.55
CA CYS A 26 -8.09 -15.39 0.95
C CYS A 26 -8.22 -16.82 0.38
N ASP A 27 -9.31 -17.14 -0.34
CA ASP A 27 -9.62 -18.49 -0.82
C ASP A 27 -8.90 -18.88 -2.14
N TYR A 28 -7.94 -18.07 -2.60
CA TYR A 28 -7.19 -18.38 -3.84
C TYR A 28 -6.33 -19.64 -3.73
N ASP A 29 -6.00 -20.05 -2.50
CA ASP A 29 -5.17 -21.20 -2.16
C ASP A 29 -5.93 -22.54 -2.16
N ARG A 30 -7.27 -22.48 -2.28
CA ARG A 30 -8.17 -23.65 -2.22
C ARG A 30 -7.89 -24.73 -3.26
N HIS A 31 -7.17 -24.38 -4.32
CA HIS A 31 -6.99 -25.23 -5.48
C HIS A 31 -5.55 -25.73 -5.70
N GLY A 32 -4.63 -25.47 -4.76
CA GLY A 32 -3.23 -25.90 -4.82
C GLY A 32 -2.26 -24.72 -4.81
N LEU A 33 -1.06 -24.95 -4.27
CA LEU A 33 -0.17 -23.87 -3.81
C LEU A 33 1.01 -23.58 -4.75
N THR A 34 1.44 -24.56 -5.54
CA THR A 34 2.66 -24.46 -6.37
C THR A 34 2.62 -25.40 -7.57
N PRO A 35 1.98 -25.04 -8.68
CA PRO A 35 2.17 -25.71 -9.96
C PRO A 35 3.41 -25.12 -10.65
N ASP A 36 4.36 -25.96 -11.09
CA ASP A 36 5.43 -25.64 -12.06
C ASP A 36 4.88 -25.21 -13.45
N GLU A 37 3.62 -24.80 -13.51
CA GLU A 37 2.85 -24.50 -14.72
C GLU A 37 2.56 -22.99 -14.83
N CYS A 38 2.87 -22.19 -13.79
CA CYS A 38 2.80 -20.72 -13.77
C CYS A 38 4.00 -20.05 -14.48
N ASN A 39 4.41 -20.60 -15.64
CA ASN A 39 5.65 -20.23 -16.35
C ASN A 39 5.42 -19.47 -17.67
N ARG A 40 4.20 -18.99 -17.92
CA ARG A 40 3.91 -18.24 -19.15
C ARG A 40 4.43 -16.81 -19.01
N MET A 41 5.35 -16.40 -19.87
CA MET A 41 5.85 -15.01 -19.90
C MET A 41 4.74 -14.00 -20.16
N CYS A 42 4.86 -12.81 -19.57
CA CYS A 42 3.96 -11.70 -19.83
C CYS A 42 4.21 -11.07 -21.21
N SER A 43 3.15 -10.75 -21.96
CA SER A 43 3.27 -10.23 -23.34
C SER A 43 4.11 -8.96 -23.50
N ASN A 44 4.18 -8.12 -22.46
CA ASN A 44 4.90 -6.83 -22.47
C ASN A 44 6.03 -6.76 -21.42
N TYR A 45 6.25 -7.84 -20.66
CA TYR A 45 7.23 -7.88 -19.56
C TYR A 45 7.89 -9.26 -19.56
N ALA A 46 8.93 -9.43 -20.38
CA ALA A 46 9.53 -10.74 -20.62
C ALA A 46 10.18 -11.36 -19.36
N ASP A 47 10.54 -10.52 -18.39
CA ASP A 47 11.17 -10.93 -17.13
C ASP A 47 10.14 -11.35 -16.05
N GLU A 48 8.84 -11.27 -16.36
CA GLU A 48 7.76 -11.66 -15.46
C GLU A 48 6.96 -12.84 -16.02
N THR A 49 6.50 -13.70 -15.12
CA THR A 49 5.49 -14.71 -15.42
C THR A 49 4.09 -14.15 -15.18
N CYS A 50 3.12 -14.67 -15.93
CA CYS A 50 1.75 -14.20 -16.01
C CYS A 50 0.76 -15.38 -15.93
N GLY A 51 0.98 -16.27 -14.97
CA GLY A 51 0.22 -17.51 -14.82
C GLY A 51 0.61 -18.58 -15.83
N GLY A 52 -0.36 -19.38 -16.23
CA GLY A 52 -0.13 -20.57 -17.06
C GLY A 52 -1.38 -21.04 -17.80
N HIS A 53 -1.28 -22.17 -18.49
CA HIS A 53 -2.44 -22.76 -19.17
C HIS A 53 -3.50 -23.19 -18.13
N TRP A 54 -4.61 -22.44 -18.07
CA TRP A 54 -5.64 -22.58 -17.01
C TRP A 54 -5.11 -22.43 -15.57
N ARG A 55 -4.03 -21.66 -15.40
CA ARG A 55 -3.45 -21.32 -14.10
C ARG A 55 -3.43 -19.82 -13.89
N LEU A 56 -3.79 -19.43 -12.67
CA LEU A 56 -3.78 -18.06 -12.21
C LEU A 56 -2.53 -17.84 -11.37
N GLN A 57 -1.82 -16.75 -11.60
CA GLN A 57 -0.75 -16.32 -10.72
C GLN A 57 -1.24 -15.21 -9.83
N THR A 58 -1.05 -15.35 -8.52
CA THR A 58 -1.41 -14.32 -7.54
C THR A 58 -0.18 -13.59 -7.05
N TYR A 59 -0.36 -12.32 -6.70
CA TYR A 59 0.68 -11.45 -6.16
C TYR A 59 0.10 -10.69 -4.98
N SER A 60 0.84 -10.60 -3.89
CA SER A 60 0.53 -9.66 -2.81
C SER A 60 0.79 -8.24 -3.27
N VAL A 61 -0.14 -7.34 -2.98
CA VAL A 61 -0.02 -5.89 -3.22
C VAL A 61 -0.29 -5.12 -1.93
N CYS A 62 0.08 -3.85 -1.89
CA CYS A 62 -0.26 -3.01 -0.76
C CYS A 62 -1.79 -2.83 -0.64
N PRO A 63 -2.32 -2.79 0.59
CA PRO A 63 -3.70 -2.35 0.83
C PRO A 63 -3.97 -0.98 0.20
N THR A 64 -5.23 -0.72 -0.14
CA THR A 64 -5.66 0.62 -0.56
C THR A 64 -5.21 1.68 0.43
N GLY A 65 -4.61 2.76 -0.08
CA GLY A 65 -4.05 3.85 0.74
C GLY A 65 -2.61 3.62 1.18
N LYS A 66 -2.10 2.38 1.12
CA LYS A 66 -0.69 2.08 1.37
C LYS A 66 0.09 1.95 0.05
N TYR A 67 1.37 2.30 0.08
CA TYR A 67 2.24 2.24 -1.10
C TYR A 67 3.66 1.81 -0.73
N LYS A 68 4.44 1.45 -1.77
CA LYS A 68 5.85 1.14 -1.61
C LYS A 68 6.63 2.43 -1.32
N GLY A 69 7.15 2.56 -0.11
CA GLY A 69 7.97 3.69 0.29
C GLY A 69 9.43 3.58 -0.17
N ALA A 70 10.30 4.37 0.46
CA ALA A 70 11.75 4.24 0.29
C ALA A 70 12.27 2.94 0.95
N GLY A 71 13.25 2.30 0.33
CA GLY A 71 13.90 1.07 0.84
C GLY A 71 13.63 -0.16 -0.02
N ASP A 72 13.75 -1.35 0.58
CA ASP A 72 13.54 -2.61 -0.13
C ASP A 72 12.07 -2.78 -0.53
N PRO A 73 11.79 -3.26 -1.76
CA PRO A 73 10.42 -3.43 -2.26
C PRO A 73 9.65 -4.55 -1.55
N VAL A 74 10.35 -5.42 -0.82
CA VAL A 74 9.82 -6.58 -0.11
C VAL A 74 10.49 -6.65 1.26
N ILE A 75 9.70 -6.76 2.32
CA ILE A 75 10.14 -6.94 3.71
C ILE A 75 9.47 -8.21 4.25
N ASN A 76 10.25 -9.18 4.74
CA ASN A 76 9.74 -10.46 5.26
C ASN A 76 8.79 -11.18 4.29
N ASP A 77 9.20 -11.30 3.02
CA ASP A 77 8.43 -11.91 1.92
C ASP A 77 7.07 -11.26 1.64
N LYS A 78 6.84 -10.03 2.10
CA LYS A 78 5.65 -9.23 1.84
C LYS A 78 6.00 -7.91 1.16
N PRO A 79 5.10 -7.35 0.33
CA PRO A 79 5.32 -6.02 -0.21
C PRO A 79 5.56 -5.01 0.91
N ASN A 80 6.57 -4.16 0.75
CA ASN A 80 6.79 -3.05 1.67
C ASN A 80 5.64 -2.05 1.52
N CYS A 81 4.81 -1.96 2.56
CA CYS A 81 3.61 -1.11 2.60
C CYS A 81 3.56 -0.28 3.89
N GLU A 82 4.73 0.04 4.44
CA GLU A 82 4.85 0.78 5.70
C GLU A 82 4.30 2.21 5.59
N ASN A 83 4.21 2.76 4.38
CA ASN A 83 3.82 4.15 4.13
C ASN A 83 2.37 4.26 3.64
N GLU A 84 1.69 5.35 4.06
CA GLU A 84 0.31 5.67 3.71
C GLU A 84 0.20 7.00 2.96
N CYS A 85 -0.67 7.07 1.96
CA CYS A 85 -1.01 8.30 1.25
C CYS A 85 -2.26 8.93 1.85
N HIS A 86 -2.27 10.26 1.95
CA HIS A 86 -3.46 11.01 2.37
C HIS A 86 -3.97 11.88 1.22
N CYS A 87 -4.52 11.23 0.18
CA CYS A 87 -5.15 11.92 -0.96
C CYS A 87 -6.54 12.46 -0.63
N THR A 88 -7.01 13.44 -1.41
CA THR A 88 -8.39 13.96 -1.31
C THR A 88 -9.45 12.88 -1.61
N GLU A 89 -9.24 12.09 -2.66
CA GLU A 89 -10.05 10.92 -3.00
C GLU A 89 -9.12 9.69 -3.06
N LEU A 90 -9.52 8.58 -2.45
CA LEU A 90 -8.79 7.31 -2.55
C LEU A 90 -9.26 6.52 -3.77
N PRO A 91 -8.36 5.78 -4.45
CA PRO A 91 -7.01 5.36 -4.01
C PRO A 91 -5.82 6.14 -4.61
N CYS A 92 -4.70 6.29 -3.85
CA CYS A 92 -3.40 6.69 -4.38
C CYS A 92 -2.76 5.60 -5.26
N LEU A 93 -1.81 5.97 -6.13
CA LEU A 93 -1.10 5.00 -6.94
C LEU A 93 -0.23 4.09 -6.06
N TYR A 94 -0.56 2.80 -5.95
CA TYR A 94 0.11 1.85 -5.04
C TYR A 94 1.63 1.66 -5.30
N ILE A 95 2.13 2.07 -6.46
CA ILE A 95 3.54 1.93 -6.86
C ILE A 95 4.40 3.02 -6.23
N GLU A 96 3.97 4.27 -6.32
CA GLU A 96 4.77 5.44 -5.91
C GLU A 96 4.06 6.35 -4.91
N GLY A 97 2.80 6.10 -4.59
CA GLY A 97 2.01 6.86 -3.62
C GLY A 97 1.39 8.17 -4.14
N THR A 98 1.48 8.46 -5.43
CA THR A 98 1.00 9.73 -5.99
C THR A 98 -0.52 9.84 -5.98
N CYS A 99 -1.02 11.04 -5.65
CA CYS A 99 -2.44 11.39 -5.67
C CYS A 99 -2.81 12.14 -6.96
N THR A 100 -3.82 11.67 -7.69
CA THR A 100 -4.33 12.35 -8.89
C THR A 100 -5.09 13.62 -8.57
N ASP A 101 -5.81 13.63 -7.44
CA ASP A 101 -6.69 14.72 -7.02
C ASP A 101 -6.03 15.66 -5.99
N GLY A 102 -4.72 15.44 -5.75
CA GLY A 102 -3.96 16.18 -4.75
C GLY A 102 -4.12 15.63 -3.33
N CYS A 103 -3.50 16.34 -2.38
CA CYS A 103 -3.45 15.94 -0.97
C CYS A 103 -4.70 16.38 -0.21
N ALA A 104 -5.11 15.56 0.77
CA ALA A 104 -6.10 15.96 1.76
C ALA A 104 -5.61 17.17 2.58
N ILE A 105 -6.55 17.87 3.23
CA ILE A 105 -6.25 19.05 4.05
C ILE A 105 -5.21 18.68 5.12
N GLY A 106 -4.17 19.52 5.22
CA GLY A 106 -3.07 19.34 6.16
C GLY A 106 -1.98 18.36 5.69
N TRP A 107 -1.99 17.94 4.42
CA TRP A 107 -0.96 17.07 3.82
C TRP A 107 -0.30 17.73 2.62
N ARG A 108 0.98 17.40 2.39
CA ARG A 108 1.80 17.90 1.29
C ARG A 108 2.76 16.84 0.75
N GLY A 109 3.58 17.24 -0.21
CA GLY A 109 4.52 16.37 -0.90
C GLY A 109 3.87 15.67 -2.10
N ILE A 110 4.69 15.07 -2.96
CA ILE A 110 4.22 14.40 -4.19
C ILE A 110 3.39 13.14 -3.88
N THR A 111 3.64 12.54 -2.72
CA THR A 111 3.01 11.32 -2.21
C THR A 111 1.99 11.57 -1.10
N CYS A 112 1.76 12.83 -0.72
CA CYS A 112 0.81 13.22 0.33
C CYS A 112 1.00 12.46 1.66
N ASN A 113 2.25 12.24 2.04
CA ASN A 113 2.66 11.59 3.29
C ASN A 113 3.47 12.51 4.21
N GLU A 114 3.66 13.77 3.81
CA GLU A 114 4.26 14.80 4.64
C GLU A 114 3.14 15.68 5.20
N ARG A 115 3.25 16.11 6.45
CA ARG A 115 2.30 17.07 6.99
C ARG A 115 2.58 18.48 6.50
N ASP A 116 1.52 19.24 6.35
CA ASP A 116 1.59 20.68 6.20
C ASP A 116 1.13 21.33 7.50
N CYS A 117 2.07 21.74 8.35
CA CYS A 117 1.78 22.37 9.62
C CYS A 117 1.24 23.80 9.45
N LYS A 118 1.39 24.41 8.27
CA LYS A 118 0.82 25.74 7.99
C LYS A 118 -0.70 25.68 7.81
N VAL A 119 -1.23 24.50 7.54
CA VAL A 119 -2.66 24.26 7.36
C VAL A 119 -3.21 23.57 8.60
N GLU A 120 -4.06 24.27 9.35
CA GLU A 120 -4.74 23.76 10.55
C GLU A 120 -3.80 23.06 11.55
N ASN A 121 -2.56 23.53 11.68
CA ASN A 121 -1.53 22.93 12.53
C ASN A 121 -1.28 21.43 12.22
N GLY A 122 -1.38 21.02 10.95
CA GLY A 122 -1.27 19.61 10.56
C GLY A 122 -2.29 18.70 11.25
N GLY A 123 -3.41 19.26 11.73
CA GLY A 123 -4.40 18.54 12.52
C GLY A 123 -3.91 18.08 13.90
N CYS A 124 -2.80 18.63 14.41
CA CYS A 124 -2.30 18.38 15.76
C CYS A 124 -2.99 19.29 16.79
N GLN A 125 -3.27 18.77 17.98
CA GLN A 125 -3.88 19.54 19.07
C GLN A 125 -2.93 20.61 19.63
N HIS A 126 -1.65 20.28 19.82
CA HIS A 126 -0.66 21.20 20.38
C HIS A 126 0.37 21.62 19.34
N GLN A 127 1.36 20.78 19.06
CA GLN A 127 2.47 21.13 18.19
C GLN A 127 2.51 20.22 16.97
N CYS A 128 2.84 20.81 15.82
CA CYS A 128 3.09 20.11 14.57
C CYS A 128 4.52 20.36 14.14
N THR A 129 5.23 19.28 13.82
CA THR A 129 6.59 19.30 13.32
C THR A 129 6.60 18.84 11.88
N GLU A 130 7.16 19.65 11.00
CA GLU A 130 7.34 19.34 9.59
C GLU A 130 8.37 18.21 9.42
N ASP A 131 8.29 17.47 8.30
CA ASP A 131 9.28 16.47 7.84
C ASP A 131 9.39 15.15 8.64
N GLU A 132 8.53 14.94 9.65
CA GLU A 132 8.33 13.66 10.34
C GLU A 132 7.27 12.82 9.60
N ARG A 133 7.61 11.61 9.15
CA ARG A 133 6.69 10.76 8.36
C ARG A 133 5.64 10.03 9.19
N ASP A 134 5.94 9.74 10.46
CA ASP A 134 5.12 8.89 11.33
C ASP A 134 4.79 9.54 12.69
N GLU A 135 5.59 10.51 13.18
CA GLU A 135 5.42 11.15 14.49
C GLU A 135 5.54 12.69 14.42
N TRP A 136 4.60 13.32 13.74
CA TRP A 136 4.65 14.77 13.48
C TRP A 136 3.85 15.63 14.46
N CYS A 137 3.06 15.04 15.36
CA CYS A 137 2.38 15.78 16.42
C CYS A 137 3.09 15.57 17.76
N SER A 138 3.25 16.63 18.54
CA SER A 138 3.81 16.56 19.89
C SER A 138 2.99 17.37 20.89
N CYS A 139 3.11 17.01 22.17
CA CYS A 139 2.39 17.64 23.27
C CYS A 139 3.28 18.62 24.05
N ASN A 140 2.65 19.66 24.57
CA ASN A 140 3.29 20.59 25.51
C ASN A 140 3.61 19.88 26.84
N ASP A 141 4.53 20.45 27.61
CA ASP A 141 4.91 19.94 28.93
C ASP A 141 3.69 19.65 29.83
N GLY A 142 3.67 18.44 30.40
CA GLY A 142 2.59 17.98 31.27
C GLY A 142 1.42 17.30 30.57
N PHE A 143 1.49 17.11 29.25
CA PHE A 143 0.52 16.35 28.46
C PHE A 143 1.20 15.21 27.71
N GLU A 144 0.45 14.12 27.47
CA GLU A 144 0.94 12.95 26.76
C GLU A 144 0.06 12.63 25.55
N ILE A 145 0.68 12.01 24.54
CA ILE A 145 -0.04 11.48 23.37
C ILE A 145 -0.60 10.11 23.76
N PRO A 146 -1.91 9.85 23.63
CA PRO A 146 -2.46 8.51 23.78
C PRO A 146 -1.97 7.60 22.65
N ASP A 147 -1.66 6.33 22.97
CA ASP A 147 -1.08 5.32 22.04
C ASP A 147 -1.78 5.22 20.67
N GLU A 148 -3.08 5.54 20.57
CA GLU A 148 -3.87 5.43 19.32
C GLU A 148 -4.38 6.76 18.77
N TYR A 149 -4.20 7.87 19.50
CA TYR A 149 -4.70 9.19 19.11
C TYR A 149 -3.56 10.19 19.02
N TRP A 150 -2.62 9.92 18.11
CA TRP A 150 -1.42 10.72 17.91
C TRP A 150 -1.66 12.21 17.61
N ARG A 151 -2.90 12.60 17.29
CA ARG A 151 -3.31 14.01 17.08
C ARG A 151 -3.63 14.76 18.38
N ASN A 152 -4.01 14.05 19.43
CA ASN A 152 -4.58 14.62 20.64
C ASN A 152 -3.61 14.48 21.81
N CYS A 153 -3.71 15.41 22.75
CA CYS A 153 -2.92 15.47 23.96
C CYS A 153 -3.86 15.42 25.17
N THR A 154 -3.57 14.53 26.10
CA THR A 154 -4.35 14.33 27.34
C THR A 154 -3.53 14.58 28.59
#